data_AF-A0A6I9P0P7-F1
#
_entry.id   AF-A0A6I9P0P7-F1
#
_cell.length_a   1.000
_cell.length_b   1.000
_cell.length_c   1.000
_cell.angle_alpha   90.00
_cell.angle_beta   90.00
_cell.angle_gamma   90.00
#
_symmetry.space_group_name_H-M   'P 1'
#
loop_
_entity.id
_entity.type
_entity.pdbx_description
1 polymer ?
#
loop_
_entity_poly.entity_id
_entity_poly.type
_entity_poly.pdbx_seq_one_letter_code
_entity_poly.pdbx_strand_id
1 'polypeptide(L)'
;MINTYQTSVAAPPVPPRLSRSQQVLFPAPSQGHSKSLLRFLTGVVVLHLFLSVGGFIYLKQNDTMHPSQLPSAEGKTAHRSSGKQETSNKALARMVVKKSDQKGAGYLEWDMGHSVLKSVSYSHKMWLTIEQPGDYYVYSRVTFSKLDPKRPLVSIVKLRESEKGKEKTVMQAFCNMDSSGAPQLSTATQGELVTLEKGNQLGVWLHNLSVVSYEDGATTFGIFRL
;
A
#
# COMPACT_ATOMS: atom_id res chain seq x y z
N MET A 1 43.69 -76.37 28.07
CA MET A 1 43.18 -75.87 26.77
C MET A 1 41.69 -75.66 26.89
N ILE A 2 41.25 -74.57 26.27
CA ILE A 2 39.93 -73.93 26.33
C ILE A 2 39.03 -74.45 25.16
N ASN A 3 37.70 -74.34 25.37
CA ASN A 3 36.60 -74.30 24.39
C ASN A 3 36.12 -75.63 23.77
N THR A 4 34.84 -75.90 23.51
CA THR A 4 33.53 -75.18 23.50
C THR A 4 32.47 -76.29 23.21
N TYR A 5 31.16 -76.23 23.47
CA TYR A 5 30.16 -75.25 23.04
C TYR A 5 28.89 -75.39 23.90
N GLN A 6 28.30 -74.24 24.22
CA GLN A 6 26.96 -74.11 24.78
C GLN A 6 25.89 -74.30 23.69
N THR A 7 24.81 -75.00 24.04
CA THR A 7 23.48 -74.73 23.50
C THR A 7 22.49 -75.12 24.60
N SER A 8 21.97 -74.10 25.28
CA SER A 8 20.90 -74.23 26.27
C SER A 8 19.75 -73.38 25.77
N VAL A 9 18.74 -74.04 25.21
CA VAL A 9 17.42 -73.46 24.99
C VAL A 9 16.62 -73.70 26.26
N ALA A 10 16.47 -72.66 27.08
CA ALA A 10 15.58 -72.67 28.22
C ALA A 10 14.16 -72.32 27.76
N ALA A 11 13.20 -73.15 28.17
CA ALA A 11 11.78 -72.95 27.95
C ALA A 11 11.31 -71.61 28.55
N PRO A 12 10.30 -70.96 27.94
CA PRO A 12 9.85 -69.63 28.36
C PRO A 12 9.24 -69.68 29.77
N PRO A 13 9.77 -68.90 30.73
CA PRO A 13 9.17 -68.82 32.06
C PRO A 13 7.88 -67.98 32.01
N VAL A 14 6.77 -68.63 32.33
CA VAL A 14 5.48 -67.99 32.61
C VAL A 14 5.64 -67.11 33.87
N PRO A 15 5.21 -65.84 33.84
CA PRO A 15 5.41 -64.93 34.97
C PRO A 15 4.52 -65.30 36.18
N PRO A 16 5.02 -65.10 37.41
CA PRO A 16 4.28 -65.31 38.65
C PRO A 16 3.07 -64.38 38.75
N ARG A 17 1.90 -64.95 39.08
CA ARG A 17 0.76 -64.18 39.60
C ARG A 17 1.12 -63.65 40.99
N LEU A 18 1.58 -62.40 41.05
CA LEU A 18 1.66 -61.63 42.28
C LEU A 18 0.43 -60.74 42.40
N SER A 19 -0.46 -61.22 43.26
CA SER A 19 -1.41 -60.41 44.02
C SER A 19 -0.73 -59.20 44.66
N ARG A 20 -0.80 -58.04 44.02
CA ARG A 20 -0.86 -56.74 44.69
C ARG A 20 -1.44 -55.71 43.73
N SER A 21 -2.54 -55.07 44.12
CA SER A 21 -3.12 -53.92 43.45
C SER A 21 -2.13 -52.75 43.49
N GLN A 22 -1.22 -52.67 42.53
CA GLN A 22 -0.64 -51.39 42.12
C GLN A 22 -1.62 -50.77 41.14
N GLN A 23 -2.55 -49.99 41.68
CA GLN A 23 -3.12 -48.90 40.92
C GLN A 23 -1.94 -48.06 40.43
N VAL A 24 -1.74 -48.04 39.12
CA VAL A 24 -1.04 -46.97 38.44
C VAL A 24 -1.82 -45.72 38.79
N LEU A 25 -1.37 -45.05 39.85
CA LEU A 25 -1.78 -43.70 40.17
C LEU A 25 -1.26 -42.86 39.01
N PHE A 26 -2.18 -42.46 38.14
CA PHE A 26 -2.05 -41.18 37.47
C PHE A 26 -1.57 -40.18 38.54
N PRO A 27 -0.42 -39.50 38.37
CA PRO A 27 -0.12 -38.39 39.25
C PRO A 27 -1.20 -37.34 39.01
N ALA A 28 -2.14 -37.26 39.94
CA ALA A 28 -2.96 -36.08 40.10
C ALA A 28 -2.01 -34.88 40.20
N PRO A 29 -2.24 -33.79 39.45
CA PRO A 29 -1.36 -32.64 39.49
C PRO A 29 -1.28 -32.13 40.93
N SER A 30 -0.05 -32.04 41.42
CA SER A 30 0.26 -31.57 42.76
C SER A 30 -0.32 -30.18 42.96
N GLN A 31 -1.28 -30.12 43.87
CA GLN A 31 -1.85 -28.90 44.44
C GLN A 31 -0.75 -28.22 45.24
N GLY A 32 0.07 -27.36 44.60
CA GLY A 32 1.25 -26.89 45.31
C GLY A 32 2.06 -25.71 44.77
N HIS A 33 1.72 -25.02 43.67
CA HIS A 33 2.48 -23.81 43.31
C HIS A 33 1.85 -22.85 42.27
N SER A 34 0.53 -22.62 42.30
CA SER A 34 -0.12 -21.81 41.25
C SER A 34 -0.34 -20.33 41.58
N LYS A 35 -0.18 -19.89 42.83
CA LYS A 35 -0.54 -18.52 43.24
C LYS A 35 0.43 -17.47 42.71
N SER A 36 1.74 -17.75 42.74
CA SER A 36 2.76 -16.81 42.24
C SER A 36 2.69 -16.69 40.71
N LEU A 37 2.55 -17.83 40.03
CA LEU A 37 2.40 -17.89 38.58
C LEU A 37 1.11 -17.21 38.11
N LEU A 38 -0.01 -17.42 38.81
CA LEU A 38 -1.26 -16.73 38.50
C LEU A 38 -1.14 -15.22 38.71
N ARG A 39 -0.51 -14.76 39.80
CA ARG A 39 -0.26 -13.32 40.04
C ARG A 39 0.65 -12.71 38.97
N PHE A 40 1.69 -13.43 38.56
CA PHE A 40 2.59 -13.01 37.49
C PHE A 40 1.83 -12.91 36.16
N LEU A 41 1.05 -13.94 35.81
CA LEU A 41 0.25 -13.96 34.58
C LEU A 41 -0.79 -12.83 34.58
N THR A 42 -1.49 -12.61 35.70
CA THR A 42 -2.40 -11.47 35.87
C THR A 42 -1.67 -10.14 35.69
N GLY A 43 -0.47 -9.99 36.27
CA GLY A 43 0.36 -8.79 36.09
C GLY A 43 0.75 -8.54 34.63
N VAL A 44 1.16 -9.59 33.91
CA VAL A 44 1.51 -9.50 32.48
C VAL A 44 0.29 -9.12 31.63
N VAL A 45 -0.88 -9.72 31.89
CA VAL A 45 -2.11 -9.41 31.16
C VAL A 45 -2.54 -7.96 31.41
N VAL A 46 -2.49 -7.50 32.66
CA VAL A 46 -2.83 -6.12 33.03
C VAL A 46 -1.84 -5.14 32.41
N LEU A 47 -0.54 -5.43 32.47
CA LEU A 47 0.49 -4.61 31.83
C LEU A 47 0.28 -4.54 30.31
N HIS A 48 -0.06 -5.65 29.67
CA HIS A 48 -0.31 -5.68 28.24
C HIS A 48 -1.55 -4.85 27.87
N LEU A 49 -2.62 -4.93 28.67
CA LEU A 49 -3.81 -4.10 28.51
C LEU A 49 -3.45 -2.61 28.62
N PHE A 50 -2.66 -2.22 29.61
CA PHE A 50 -2.20 -0.83 29.77
C PHE A 50 -1.32 -0.37 28.61
N LEU A 51 -0.41 -1.21 28.11
CA LEU A 51 0.42 -0.88 26.95
C LEU A 51 -0.41 -0.77 25.67
N SER A 52 -1.42 -1.62 25.48
CA SER A 52 -2.32 -1.57 24.33
C SER A 52 -3.23 -0.33 24.36
N VAL A 53 -3.85 -0.05 25.50
CA VAL A 53 -4.72 1.13 25.67
C VAL A 53 -3.89 2.42 25.63
N GLY A 54 -2.78 2.46 26.35
CA GLY A 54 -1.85 3.60 26.35
C GLY A 54 -1.23 3.84 24.97
N GLY A 55 -0.83 2.77 24.28
CA GLY A 55 -0.33 2.85 22.89
C GLY A 55 -1.40 3.36 21.92
N PHE A 56 -2.64 2.94 22.06
CA PHE A 56 -3.75 3.42 21.23
C PHE A 56 -4.07 4.89 21.50
N ILE A 57 -4.07 5.32 22.77
CA ILE A 57 -4.23 6.73 23.13
C ILE A 57 -3.05 7.57 22.62
N TYR A 58 -1.83 7.08 22.74
CA TYR A 58 -0.63 7.74 22.25
C TYR A 58 -0.67 7.93 20.73
N LEU A 59 -1.03 6.90 19.97
CA LEU A 59 -1.21 7.00 18.52
C LEU A 59 -2.29 8.02 18.16
N LYS A 60 -3.45 7.97 18.84
CA LYS A 60 -4.55 8.92 18.62
C LYS A 60 -4.19 10.37 18.98
N GLN A 61 -3.44 10.58 20.06
CA GLN A 61 -2.96 11.92 20.44
C GLN A 61 -1.89 12.43 19.48
N ASN A 62 -0.98 11.56 19.02
CA ASN A 62 0.03 11.92 18.04
C ASN A 62 -0.58 12.29 16.67
N ASP A 63 -1.65 11.61 16.26
CA ASP A 63 -2.44 11.98 15.08
C ASP A 63 -3.14 13.34 15.25
N THR A 64 -3.46 13.73 16.49
CA THR A 64 -4.14 15.00 16.81
C THR A 64 -3.17 16.16 17.05
N MET A 65 -1.93 15.90 17.50
CA MET A 65 -0.96 16.93 17.92
C MET A 65 0.01 17.39 16.82
N HIS A 66 -0.09 16.90 15.59
CA HIS A 66 0.82 17.30 14.50
C HIS A 66 0.28 18.29 13.44
N PRO A 67 -0.48 19.36 13.79
CA PRO A 67 -0.29 20.64 13.16
C PRO A 67 0.66 21.48 14.03
N SER A 68 1.90 21.65 13.55
CA SER A 68 2.90 22.65 13.95
C SER A 68 4.03 22.21 14.91
N GLN A 69 5.26 22.51 14.45
CA GLN A 69 6.51 22.79 15.18
C GLN A 69 7.49 21.66 15.55
N LEU A 70 8.62 21.69 14.84
CA LEU A 70 9.98 21.41 15.34
C LEU A 70 10.36 22.43 16.44
N PRO A 71 11.27 22.13 17.40
CA PRO A 71 12.69 21.92 17.09
C PRO A 71 13.46 20.86 17.92
N SER A 72 14.53 20.34 17.30
CA SER A 72 15.88 20.10 17.84
C SER A 72 16.08 19.56 19.28
N ALA A 73 16.59 18.32 19.40
CA ALA A 73 17.74 17.98 20.25
C ALA A 73 18.27 16.57 19.94
N GLU A 74 19.60 16.45 19.89
CA GLU A 74 20.37 15.24 19.61
C GLU A 74 20.18 14.11 20.64
N GLY A 75 20.26 12.87 20.15
CA GLY A 75 20.47 11.67 20.94
C GLY A 75 21.01 10.53 20.08
N LYS A 76 22.34 10.41 20.00
CA LYS A 76 23.04 9.30 19.34
C LYS A 76 22.59 7.94 19.89
N THR A 77 21.94 7.13 19.06
CA THR A 77 22.24 5.68 18.94
C THR A 77 22.02 5.25 17.50
N ALA A 78 23.03 4.62 16.92
CA ALA A 78 23.02 4.13 15.56
C ALA A 78 22.11 2.90 15.44
N HIS A 79 20.83 3.12 15.18
CA HIS A 79 19.96 2.09 14.61
C HIS A 79 19.72 2.41 13.14
N ARG A 80 20.16 1.48 12.29
CA ARG A 80 20.01 1.42 10.84
C ARG A 80 18.51 1.45 10.45
N SER A 81 17.92 2.64 10.49
CA SER A 81 16.55 2.97 10.06
C SER A 81 16.55 3.63 8.67
N SER A 82 17.41 3.17 7.77
CA SER A 82 17.57 3.79 6.44
C SER A 82 16.40 3.49 5.49
N GLY A 83 15.64 2.40 5.70
CA GLY A 83 14.58 2.01 4.75
C GLY A 83 13.19 2.60 4.99
N LYS A 84 12.87 3.05 6.21
CA LYS A 84 11.49 3.44 6.58
C LYS A 84 11.24 4.95 6.56
N GLN A 85 12.29 5.76 6.67
CA GLN A 85 12.19 7.22 6.74
C GLN A 85 12.38 7.89 5.36
N GLU A 86 13.01 7.20 4.41
CA GLU A 86 13.27 7.73 3.06
C GLU A 86 12.01 7.77 2.18
N THR A 87 11.04 6.87 2.43
CA THR A 87 9.76 6.84 1.70
C THR A 87 8.69 7.74 2.33
N SER A 88 8.90 8.20 3.58
CA SER A 88 7.90 9.04 4.27
C SER A 88 7.81 10.46 3.71
N ASN A 89 8.83 10.95 2.99
CA ASN A 89 8.86 12.30 2.43
C ASN A 89 8.82 12.36 0.90
N LYS A 90 8.75 11.20 0.22
CA LYS A 90 8.77 11.15 -1.24
C LYS A 90 7.45 11.67 -1.82
N ALA A 91 7.54 12.65 -2.73
CA ALA A 91 6.39 13.22 -3.39
C ALA A 91 5.73 12.17 -4.31
N LEU A 92 4.41 12.02 -4.19
CA LEU A 92 3.62 11.03 -4.91
C LEU A 92 2.19 11.52 -5.06
N ALA A 93 1.60 11.29 -6.23
CA ALA A 93 0.17 11.41 -6.44
C ALA A 93 -0.37 10.25 -7.27
N ARG A 94 -1.56 9.76 -6.90
CA ARG A 94 -2.37 8.83 -7.69
C ARG A 94 -3.79 9.38 -7.74
N MET A 95 -4.17 9.85 -8.90
CA MET A 95 -5.44 10.50 -9.17
C MET A 95 -6.45 9.49 -9.70
N VAL A 96 -7.62 9.52 -9.08
CA VAL A 96 -8.80 8.77 -9.50
C VAL A 96 -9.70 9.71 -10.30
N VAL A 97 -10.16 9.27 -11.46
CA VAL A 97 -11.01 10.09 -12.30
C VAL A 97 -12.36 10.36 -11.62
N LYS A 98 -12.84 11.61 -11.71
CA LYS A 98 -14.20 11.96 -11.31
C LYS A 98 -15.11 11.88 -12.53
N LYS A 99 -16.27 11.25 -12.36
CA LYS A 99 -17.30 11.22 -13.42
C LYS A 99 -17.69 12.65 -13.81
N SER A 100 -17.71 12.90 -15.11
CA SER A 100 -18.06 14.19 -15.69
C SER A 100 -19.07 14.01 -16.83
N ASP A 101 -20.08 14.88 -16.88
CA ASP A 101 -21.05 14.94 -17.97
C ASP A 101 -20.63 15.93 -19.07
N GLN A 102 -19.41 16.51 -18.96
CA GLN A 102 -18.89 17.42 -19.96
C GLN A 102 -18.72 16.73 -21.31
N LYS A 103 -19.13 17.45 -22.36
CA LYS A 103 -19.01 17.01 -23.75
C LYS A 103 -17.94 17.84 -24.45
N GLY A 104 -17.14 17.17 -25.29
CA GLY A 104 -16.10 17.82 -26.06
C GLY A 104 -14.73 17.78 -25.39
N ALA A 105 -13.83 18.64 -25.88
CA ALA A 105 -12.43 18.64 -25.48
C ALA A 105 -12.24 19.30 -24.11
N GLY A 106 -11.36 18.75 -23.29
CA GLY A 106 -11.13 19.26 -21.95
C GLY A 106 -10.16 18.44 -21.12
N TYR A 107 -9.99 18.88 -19.89
CA TYR A 107 -9.17 18.21 -18.89
C TYR A 107 -10.00 17.21 -18.08
N LEU A 108 -9.37 16.10 -17.68
CA LEU A 108 -9.96 15.22 -16.69
C LEU A 108 -10.04 15.93 -15.35
N GLU A 109 -11.20 15.85 -14.71
CA GLU A 109 -11.36 16.18 -13.29
C GLU A 109 -11.04 14.96 -12.44
N TRP A 110 -10.41 15.20 -11.30
CA TRP A 110 -10.02 14.17 -10.35
C TRP A 110 -10.91 14.18 -9.11
N ASP A 111 -11.21 13.00 -8.60
CA ASP A 111 -11.92 12.82 -7.35
C ASP A 111 -10.92 12.92 -6.20
N MET A 112 -10.92 14.07 -5.54
CA MET A 112 -9.99 14.35 -4.44
C MET A 112 -10.26 13.51 -3.18
N GLY A 113 -11.46 12.92 -3.03
CA GLY A 113 -11.79 12.06 -1.91
C GLY A 113 -11.16 10.67 -2.02
N HIS A 114 -10.97 10.19 -3.25
CA HIS A 114 -10.40 8.86 -3.54
C HIS A 114 -8.98 8.93 -4.14
N SER A 115 -8.50 10.13 -4.48
CA SER A 115 -7.13 10.34 -4.93
C SER A 115 -6.16 10.37 -3.74
N VAL A 116 -4.94 9.89 -3.96
CA VAL A 116 -3.86 9.93 -2.97
C VAL A 116 -2.88 11.01 -3.39
N LEU A 117 -2.59 11.96 -2.50
CA LEU A 117 -1.59 13.00 -2.71
C LEU A 117 -0.66 13.09 -1.51
N LYS A 118 0.63 13.25 -1.77
CA LYS A 118 1.69 13.37 -0.78
C LYS A 118 2.76 14.31 -1.31
N SER A 119 2.98 15.45 -0.64
CA SER A 119 3.92 16.49 -1.08
C SER A 119 3.70 16.96 -2.52
N VAL A 120 2.43 16.95 -2.95
CA VAL A 120 1.93 17.38 -4.26
C VAL A 120 0.56 18.02 -3.99
N SER A 121 0.32 19.19 -4.53
CA SER A 121 -0.96 19.89 -4.43
C SER A 121 -1.74 19.82 -5.74
N TYR A 122 -2.91 20.47 -5.81
CA TYR A 122 -3.74 20.50 -7.01
C TYR A 122 -4.40 21.86 -7.21
N SER A 123 -4.78 22.14 -8.45
CA SER A 123 -5.50 23.35 -8.85
C SER A 123 -6.72 22.98 -9.69
N HIS A 124 -7.87 23.59 -9.36
CA HIS A 124 -9.18 23.38 -10.02
C HIS A 124 -9.60 21.91 -10.17
N LYS A 125 -9.06 21.00 -9.35
CA LYS A 125 -9.26 19.54 -9.44
C LYS A 125 -8.86 18.90 -10.77
N MET A 126 -8.17 19.62 -11.65
CA MET A 126 -7.74 19.15 -12.97
C MET A 126 -6.21 19.02 -13.07
N TRP A 127 -5.50 19.87 -12.34
CA TRP A 127 -4.05 20.02 -12.42
C TRP A 127 -3.37 19.55 -11.14
N LEU A 128 -2.36 18.70 -11.25
CA LEU A 128 -1.40 18.42 -10.18
C LEU A 128 -0.35 19.53 -10.14
N THR A 129 -0.01 20.04 -8.97
CA THR A 129 0.99 21.10 -8.76
C THR A 129 2.18 20.55 -7.98
N ILE A 130 3.38 20.75 -8.52
CA ILE A 130 4.62 20.26 -7.95
C ILE A 130 5.09 21.18 -6.83
N GLU A 131 5.31 20.63 -5.64
CA GLU A 131 5.77 21.42 -4.49
C GLU A 131 7.30 21.37 -4.30
N GLN A 132 7.91 20.28 -4.77
CA GLN A 132 9.34 20.03 -4.64
C GLN A 132 9.94 19.74 -6.02
N PRO A 133 11.01 20.45 -6.43
CA PRO A 133 11.65 20.18 -7.71
C PRO A 133 12.36 18.82 -7.72
N GLY A 134 12.49 18.21 -8.90
CA GLY A 134 13.21 16.96 -9.10
C GLY A 134 12.73 16.20 -10.32
N ASP A 135 13.23 14.97 -10.48
CA ASP A 135 12.79 14.07 -11.55
C ASP A 135 11.61 13.23 -11.08
N TYR A 136 10.55 13.23 -11.88
CA TYR A 136 9.31 12.52 -11.58
C TYR A 136 9.01 11.51 -12.67
N TYR A 137 8.72 10.28 -12.29
CA TYR A 137 8.04 9.38 -13.20
C TYR A 137 6.57 9.76 -13.26
N VAL A 138 6.12 10.22 -14.42
CA VAL A 138 4.74 10.62 -14.68
C VAL A 138 4.09 9.53 -15.51
N TYR A 139 2.90 9.07 -15.12
CA TYR A 139 2.14 8.06 -15.88
C TYR A 139 0.68 8.44 -16.04
N SER A 140 0.09 8.03 -17.15
CA SER A 140 -1.33 8.20 -17.45
C SER A 140 -1.87 6.94 -18.09
N ARG A 141 -3.05 6.52 -17.64
CA ARG A 141 -3.84 5.46 -18.25
C ARG A 141 -5.24 6.00 -18.47
N VAL A 142 -5.69 6.02 -19.72
CA VAL A 142 -7.07 6.43 -20.06
C VAL A 142 -7.70 5.33 -20.88
N THR A 143 -8.86 4.86 -20.43
CA THR A 143 -9.65 3.86 -21.15
C THR A 143 -10.80 4.55 -21.85
N PHE A 144 -10.95 4.31 -23.15
CA PHE A 144 -12.05 4.76 -23.98
C PHE A 144 -13.09 3.65 -24.10
N SER A 145 -14.36 4.01 -23.99
CA SER A 145 -15.52 3.11 -24.08
C SER A 145 -16.35 3.32 -25.35
N LYS A 146 -16.07 4.39 -26.10
CA LYS A 146 -16.79 4.76 -27.32
C LYS A 146 -15.81 5.23 -28.38
N LEU A 147 -16.22 5.08 -29.63
CA LEU A 147 -15.53 5.65 -30.78
C LEU A 147 -15.79 7.15 -30.89
N ASP A 148 -14.80 7.87 -31.44
CA ASP A 148 -15.00 9.21 -31.97
C ASP A 148 -14.90 9.15 -33.50
N PRO A 149 -15.98 9.45 -34.25
CA PRO A 149 -15.97 9.30 -35.71
C PRO A 149 -15.13 10.35 -36.44
N LYS A 150 -14.73 11.44 -35.75
CA LYS A 150 -14.04 12.58 -36.38
C LYS A 150 -12.58 12.69 -35.97
N ARG A 151 -12.20 12.13 -34.83
CA ARG A 151 -10.87 12.35 -34.22
C ARG A 151 -10.29 11.05 -33.67
N PRO A 152 -8.96 10.90 -33.69
CA PRO A 152 -8.31 9.78 -33.02
C PRO A 152 -8.52 9.86 -31.50
N LEU A 153 -8.64 8.69 -30.87
CA LEU A 153 -8.67 8.59 -29.41
C LEU A 153 -7.24 8.81 -28.90
N VAL A 154 -7.03 9.90 -28.17
CA VAL A 154 -5.71 10.30 -27.68
C VAL A 154 -5.79 10.80 -26.24
N SER A 155 -4.86 10.32 -25.42
CA SER A 155 -4.60 10.82 -24.07
C SER A 155 -3.35 11.71 -24.12
N ILE A 156 -3.50 13.00 -23.78
CA ILE A 156 -2.39 13.96 -23.82
C ILE A 156 -2.07 14.44 -22.41
N VAL A 157 -0.82 14.30 -21.98
CA VAL A 157 -0.34 14.93 -20.74
C VAL A 157 0.23 16.30 -21.07
N LYS A 158 -0.34 17.33 -20.46
CA LYS A 158 0.04 18.73 -20.60
C LYS A 158 0.81 19.19 -19.37
N LEU A 159 1.80 20.04 -19.59
CA LEU A 159 2.60 20.72 -18.57
C LEU A 159 2.50 22.23 -18.77
N ARG A 160 2.35 22.97 -17.68
CA ARG A 160 2.49 24.44 -17.65
C ARG A 160 3.34 24.85 -16.46
N GLU A 161 4.08 25.95 -16.61
CA GLU A 161 4.95 26.46 -15.54
C GLU A 161 4.17 27.02 -14.35
N SER A 162 2.98 27.57 -14.62
CA SER A 162 2.06 28.14 -13.62
C SER A 162 0.65 28.24 -14.21
N GLU A 163 -0.32 28.68 -13.41
CA GLU A 163 -1.73 28.79 -13.82
C GLU A 163 -1.97 29.67 -15.06
N LYS A 164 -1.16 30.70 -15.25
CA LYS A 164 -1.19 31.61 -16.42
C LYS A 164 -0.11 31.28 -17.46
N GLY A 165 0.68 30.24 -17.22
CA GLY A 165 1.77 29.82 -18.08
C GLY A 165 1.27 29.18 -19.38
N LYS A 166 2.15 29.13 -20.39
CA LYS A 166 1.85 28.42 -21.64
C LYS A 166 1.85 26.91 -21.41
N GLU A 167 0.89 26.23 -21.99
CA GLU A 167 0.78 24.77 -21.93
C GLU A 167 1.64 24.13 -23.03
N LYS A 168 2.44 23.13 -22.65
CA LYS A 168 3.19 22.27 -23.57
C LYS A 168 2.75 20.82 -23.44
N THR A 169 2.76 20.08 -24.55
CA THR A 169 2.57 18.63 -24.51
C THR A 169 3.85 17.96 -24.03
N VAL A 170 3.75 17.07 -23.05
CA VAL A 170 4.88 16.26 -22.58
C VAL A 170 4.77 14.83 -23.07
N MET A 171 3.57 14.24 -23.02
CA MET A 171 3.34 12.88 -23.52
C MET A 171 2.02 12.81 -24.28
N GLN A 172 1.96 11.91 -25.26
CA GLN A 172 0.74 11.55 -25.95
C GLN A 172 0.70 10.04 -26.24
N ALA A 173 -0.46 9.44 -26.02
CA ALA A 173 -0.72 8.05 -26.37
C ALA A 173 -2.03 7.94 -27.14
N PHE A 174 -1.97 7.17 -28.22
CA PHE A 174 -3.10 6.94 -29.11
C PHE A 174 -3.70 5.57 -28.86
N CYS A 175 -5.00 5.46 -29.10
CA CYS A 175 -5.72 4.21 -29.12
C CYS A 175 -6.55 4.12 -30.39
N ASN A 176 -6.58 2.93 -30.98
CA ASN A 176 -7.53 2.62 -32.03
C ASN A 176 -8.56 1.64 -31.49
N MET A 177 -9.77 1.75 -31.99
CA MET A 177 -10.89 0.91 -31.59
C MET A 177 -11.61 0.53 -32.88
N ASP A 178 -11.88 -0.76 -33.05
CA ASP A 178 -12.48 -1.27 -34.28
C ASP A 178 -14.01 -1.24 -34.17
N SER A 179 -14.71 -1.13 -35.29
CA SER A 179 -16.17 -1.00 -35.31
C SER A 179 -16.89 -2.36 -35.35
N SER A 180 -16.27 -3.45 -34.89
CA SER A 180 -16.70 -4.83 -35.12
C SER A 180 -17.96 -5.29 -34.35
N GLY A 181 -18.76 -4.37 -33.80
CA GLY A 181 -20.08 -4.64 -33.22
C GLY A 181 -20.09 -5.17 -31.78
N ALA A 182 -18.92 -5.42 -31.18
CA ALA A 182 -18.78 -5.74 -29.74
C ALA A 182 -18.43 -4.47 -28.92
N PRO A 183 -18.78 -4.40 -27.62
CA PRO A 183 -18.31 -3.33 -26.74
C PRO A 183 -16.79 -3.42 -26.62
N GLN A 184 -16.08 -2.62 -27.39
CA GLN A 184 -14.62 -2.60 -27.40
C GLN A 184 -14.14 -1.51 -26.44
N LEU A 185 -13.32 -1.89 -25.48
CA LEU A 185 -12.56 -0.95 -24.66
C LEU A 185 -11.18 -0.78 -25.29
N SER A 186 -10.66 0.44 -25.25
CA SER A 186 -9.33 0.74 -25.78
C SER A 186 -8.58 1.62 -24.78
N THR A 187 -7.43 1.16 -24.30
CA THR A 187 -6.70 1.82 -23.20
C THR A 187 -5.38 2.40 -23.69
N ALA A 188 -5.27 3.72 -23.67
CA ALA A 188 -4.03 4.44 -23.93
C ALA A 188 -3.24 4.58 -22.63
N THR A 189 -2.05 3.95 -22.59
CA THR A 189 -1.13 4.03 -21.44
C THR A 189 0.18 4.68 -21.86
N GLN A 190 0.69 5.59 -21.04
CA GLN A 190 1.97 6.27 -21.24
C GLN A 190 2.65 6.53 -19.90
N GLY A 191 3.97 6.62 -19.92
CA GLY A 191 4.73 7.14 -18.81
C GLY A 191 6.16 7.48 -19.18
N GLU A 192 6.69 8.54 -18.58
CA GLU A 192 8.00 9.11 -18.90
C GLU A 192 8.60 9.77 -17.66
N LEU A 193 9.94 9.84 -17.63
CA LEU A 193 10.68 10.59 -16.64
C LEU A 193 10.72 12.07 -17.05
N VAL A 194 10.21 12.95 -16.19
CA VAL A 194 10.12 14.38 -16.45
C VAL A 194 10.76 15.15 -15.31
N THR A 195 11.73 16.01 -15.61
CA THR A 195 12.27 16.98 -14.66
C THR A 195 11.25 18.09 -14.45
N LEU A 196 10.81 18.28 -13.20
CA LEU A 196 9.79 19.27 -12.85
C LEU A 196 10.32 20.23 -11.80
N GLU A 197 9.93 21.49 -11.93
CA GLU A 197 10.24 22.54 -10.98
C GLU A 197 9.08 22.80 -10.02
N LYS A 198 9.36 23.48 -8.91
CA LYS A 198 8.32 23.92 -7.98
C LYS A 198 7.35 24.86 -8.70
N GLY A 199 6.06 24.60 -8.55
CA GLY A 199 4.98 25.37 -9.17
C GLY A 199 4.54 24.83 -10.54
N ASN A 200 5.32 23.93 -11.16
CA ASN A 200 4.90 23.27 -12.39
C ASN A 200 3.58 22.52 -12.19
N GLN A 201 2.75 22.52 -13.24
CA GLN A 201 1.43 21.91 -13.22
C GLN A 201 1.24 20.92 -14.35
N LEU A 202 0.72 19.74 -14.02
CA LEU A 202 0.44 18.66 -14.96
C LEU A 202 -1.06 18.33 -15.01
N GLY A 203 -1.59 18.11 -16.21
CA GLY A 203 -2.98 17.75 -16.43
C GLY A 203 -3.13 16.77 -17.59
N VAL A 204 -4.21 15.98 -17.59
CA VAL A 204 -4.54 15.07 -18.69
C VAL A 204 -5.67 15.67 -19.51
N TRP A 205 -5.40 15.88 -20.79
CA TRP A 205 -6.30 16.49 -21.75
C TRP A 205 -6.73 15.49 -22.82
N LEU A 206 -7.99 15.59 -23.24
CA LEU A 206 -8.58 14.74 -24.28
C LEU A 206 -9.35 15.60 -25.29
N HIS A 207 -9.44 15.12 -26.53
CA HIS A 207 -10.28 15.75 -27.57
C HIS A 207 -11.77 15.61 -27.31
N ASN A 208 -12.17 14.59 -26.55
CA ASN A 208 -13.55 14.29 -26.25
C ASN A 208 -13.66 13.52 -24.92
N LEU A 209 -14.26 14.14 -23.90
CA LEU A 209 -14.46 13.51 -22.59
C LEU A 209 -15.60 12.49 -22.58
N SER A 210 -16.57 12.61 -23.49
CA SER A 210 -17.78 11.76 -23.51
C SER A 210 -17.55 10.30 -23.94
N VAL A 211 -16.35 10.02 -24.47
CA VAL A 211 -15.90 8.69 -24.92
C VAL A 211 -15.05 7.97 -23.88
N VAL A 212 -14.71 8.63 -22.77
CA VAL A 212 -13.88 8.05 -21.70
C VAL A 212 -14.71 7.13 -20.82
N SER A 213 -14.10 6.02 -20.38
CA SER A 213 -14.63 5.18 -19.31
C SER A 213 -14.26 5.77 -17.95
N TYR A 214 -15.28 5.99 -17.12
CA TYR A 214 -15.17 6.45 -15.74
C TYR A 214 -15.37 5.30 -14.74
N GLU A 215 -15.28 4.05 -15.20
CA GLU A 215 -15.26 2.89 -14.31
C GLU A 215 -14.02 2.92 -13.41
N ASP A 216 -14.17 2.38 -12.20
CA ASP A 216 -13.14 2.42 -11.18
C ASP A 216 -11.84 1.79 -11.69
N GLY A 217 -10.77 2.59 -11.65
CA GLY A 217 -9.45 2.18 -12.12
C GLY A 217 -9.26 2.18 -13.63
N ALA A 218 -10.29 2.31 -14.46
CA ALA A 218 -10.14 2.34 -15.92
C ALA A 218 -9.32 3.56 -16.40
N THR A 219 -9.49 4.70 -15.72
CA THR A 219 -8.78 5.95 -16.01
C THR A 219 -8.09 6.49 -14.77
N THR A 220 -6.77 6.66 -14.84
CA THR A 220 -5.92 7.07 -13.71
C THR A 220 -4.75 7.90 -14.19
N PHE A 221 -4.31 8.85 -13.36
CA PHE A 221 -3.13 9.67 -13.61
C PHE A 221 -2.27 9.70 -12.35
N GLY A 222 -0.95 9.73 -12.46
CA GLY A 222 -0.13 9.80 -11.27
C GLY A 222 1.32 10.17 -11.54
N ILE A 223 1.98 10.51 -10.44
CA ILE A 223 3.40 10.87 -10.42
C ILE A 223 4.05 10.30 -9.17
N PHE A 224 5.34 10.02 -9.26
CA PHE A 224 6.17 9.85 -8.08
C PHE A 224 7.57 10.38 -8.35
N ARG A 225 8.14 11.05 -7.35
CA ARG A 225 9.52 11.55 -7.42
C ARG A 225 10.49 10.38 -7.36
N LEU A 226 11.59 10.46 -8.10
CA LEU A 226 12.70 9.51 -8.02
C LEU A 226 13.68 9.84 -6.88
#